data_AF-A0A2N8LWA6-F1
#
_entry.id   AF-A0A2N8LWA6-F1
#
_cell.length_a   1.000
_cell.length_b   1.000
_cell.length_c   1.000
_cell.angle_alpha   90.00
_cell.angle_beta   90.00
_cell.angle_gamma   90.00
#
_symmetry.space_group_name_H-M   'P 1'
#
loop_
_entity.id
_entity.type
_entity.pdbx_description
1 polymer ?
#
loop_
_entity_poly.entity_id
_entity_poly.type
_entity_poly.pdbx_seq_one_letter_code
_entity_poly.pdbx_strand_id
1 'polypeptide(L)'
;MGPDTLNRAISKLFGRETGRKKQPPNKMGGLEHFTVHDLRRTFRSLAAAEGVPGHVAERCLNHKLKGVEGIYDRYDYFEERKLAHQKVADRIEPVIRL
;
A
#
# COMPACT_ATOMS: atom_id res chain seq x y z
N MET A 1 8.53 -5.47 17.57
CA MET A 1 7.09 -5.54 17.26
C MET A 1 6.90 -6.73 16.34
N GLY A 2 6.11 -7.73 16.72
CA GLY A 2 5.85 -8.88 15.83
C GLY A 2 5.13 -8.44 14.55
N PRO A 3 5.15 -9.24 13.47
CA PRO A 3 4.36 -8.92 12.28
C PRO A 3 2.88 -8.82 12.66
N ASP A 4 2.22 -7.76 12.21
CA ASP A 4 0.78 -7.59 12.40
C ASP A 4 -0.02 -8.72 11.75
N THR A 5 -1.31 -8.81 12.09
CA THR A 5 -2.21 -9.89 11.64
C THR A 5 -2.25 -10.03 10.11
N LEU A 6 -2.16 -8.92 9.36
CA LEU A 6 -2.20 -8.95 7.90
C LEU A 6 -0.89 -9.48 7.31
N ASN A 7 0.25 -8.95 7.77
CA ASN A 7 1.55 -9.44 7.34
C ASN A 7 1.77 -10.91 7.71
N ARG A 8 1.26 -11.35 8.87
CA ARG A 8 1.27 -12.76 9.25
C ARG A 8 0.40 -13.61 8.32
N ALA A 9 -0.76 -13.13 7.89
CA ALA A 9 -1.61 -13.83 6.93
C ALA A 9 -0.94 -13.94 5.55
N ILE A 10 -0.33 -12.85 5.05
CA ILE A 10 0.43 -12.85 3.79
C ILE A 10 1.62 -13.81 3.88
N SER A 11 2.42 -13.75 4.95
CA SER A 11 3.53 -14.70 5.16
C SER A 11 3.06 -16.16 5.12
N LYS A 12 1.90 -16.45 5.72
CA LYS A 12 1.32 -17.78 5.68
C LYS A 12 0.95 -18.23 4.27
N LEU A 13 0.44 -17.33 3.42
CA LEU A 13 0.19 -17.61 2.00
C LEU A 13 1.49 -17.92 1.26
N PHE A 14 2.61 -17.27 1.62
CA PHE A 14 3.95 -17.61 1.12
C PHE A 14 4.54 -18.90 1.69
N GLY A 15 3.79 -19.66 2.49
CA GLY A 15 4.29 -20.87 3.13
C GLY A 15 5.24 -20.58 4.29
N ARG A 16 5.15 -19.40 4.92
CA ARG A 16 6.02 -18.97 6.02
C ARG A 16 5.21 -18.70 7.28
N GLU A 17 5.34 -19.56 8.28
CA GLU A 17 4.73 -19.41 9.59
C GLU A 17 5.77 -19.64 10.69
N THR A 18 6.13 -18.56 11.39
CA THR A 18 7.10 -18.57 12.49
C THR A 18 6.65 -19.52 13.60
N GLY A 19 7.57 -20.35 14.10
CA GLY A 19 7.30 -21.29 15.19
C GLY A 19 6.67 -22.62 14.77
N ARG A 20 6.33 -22.82 13.49
CA ARG A 20 5.89 -24.12 12.99
C ARG A 20 7.03 -24.95 12.42
N LYS A 21 7.14 -26.21 12.86
CA LYS A 21 8.05 -27.20 12.26
C LYS A 21 7.64 -27.57 10.82
N LYS A 22 6.34 -27.77 10.60
CA LYS A 22 5.77 -28.02 9.27
C LYS A 22 5.17 -26.74 8.71
N GLN A 23 5.78 -26.23 7.65
CA GLN A 23 5.37 -25.01 6.98
C GLN A 23 4.10 -25.25 6.13
N PRO A 24 3.20 -24.25 6.01
CA PRO A 24 2.05 -24.35 5.12
C PRO A 24 2.48 -24.38 3.65
N PRO A 25 1.64 -24.90 2.74
CA PRO A 25 1.94 -24.84 1.31
C PRO A 25 2.01 -23.39 0.82
N ASN A 26 2.99 -23.09 -0.03
CA ASN A 26 3.08 -21.79 -0.69
C ASN A 26 1.94 -21.65 -1.72
N LYS A 27 0.97 -20.78 -1.43
CA LYS A 27 -0.17 -20.41 -2.27
C LYS A 27 0.15 -19.27 -3.25
N MET A 28 1.26 -18.58 -3.06
CA MET A 28 1.71 -17.47 -3.90
C MET A 28 2.58 -17.92 -5.07
N GLY A 29 2.86 -19.23 -5.18
CA GLY A 29 3.62 -19.80 -6.30
C GLY A 29 5.04 -19.23 -6.39
N GLY A 30 5.43 -18.82 -7.60
CA GLY A 30 6.76 -18.25 -7.89
C GLY A 30 6.92 -16.76 -7.56
N LEU A 31 5.94 -16.13 -6.91
CA LEU A 31 6.05 -14.72 -6.53
C LEU A 31 7.12 -14.53 -5.45
N GLU A 32 7.83 -13.42 -5.54
CA GLU A 32 8.68 -12.95 -4.45
C GLU A 32 7.84 -12.53 -3.25
N HIS A 33 8.39 -12.70 -2.06
CA HIS A 33 7.72 -12.34 -0.82
C HIS A 33 7.56 -10.83 -0.70
N PHE A 34 6.36 -10.37 -0.39
CA PHE A 34 6.06 -8.98 -0.07
C PHE A 34 5.23 -8.86 1.20
N THR A 35 5.11 -7.63 1.69
CA THR A 35 4.35 -7.22 2.87
C THR A 35 3.28 -6.19 2.50
N VAL A 36 2.36 -5.90 3.42
CA VAL A 36 1.40 -4.80 3.26
C VAL A 36 2.10 -3.45 3.04
N HIS A 37 3.28 -3.26 3.63
CA HIS A 37 4.04 -2.03 3.46
C HIS A 37 4.50 -1.83 2.00
N ASP A 38 4.79 -2.92 1.28
CA ASP A 38 5.17 -2.86 -0.14
C ASP A 38 4.04 -2.37 -1.02
N LEU A 39 2.78 -2.70 -0.67
CA LEU A 39 1.61 -2.17 -1.36
C LEU A 39 1.50 -0.65 -1.20
N ARG A 40 1.81 -0.11 -0.01
CA ARG A 40 1.85 1.35 0.23
C ARG A 40 2.96 2.03 -0.56
N ARG A 41 4.17 1.44 -0.61
CA ARG A 41 5.31 1.94 -1.39
C ARG A 41 4.99 1.95 -2.90
N THR A 42 4.35 0.90 -3.37
CA THR A 42 3.89 0.76 -4.75
C THR A 42 2.88 1.86 -5.08
N PHE A 43 1.81 1.99 -4.29
CA PHE A 43 0.82 3.07 -4.47
C PHE A 43 1.47 4.44 -4.54
N ARG A 44 2.39 4.76 -3.61
CA ARG A 44 3.05 6.07 -3.57
C ARG A 44 3.80 6.41 -4.86
N SER A 45 4.48 5.41 -5.41
CA SER A 45 5.28 5.54 -6.64
C SER A 45 4.38 5.69 -7.87
N LEU A 46 3.30 4.89 -7.94
CA LEU A 46 2.31 5.01 -9.01
C LEU A 46 1.58 6.35 -8.98
N ALA A 47 1.14 6.81 -7.81
CA ALA A 47 0.50 8.12 -7.67
C ALA A 47 1.42 9.26 -8.14
N ALA A 48 2.73 9.19 -7.84
CA ALA A 48 3.70 10.15 -8.35
C ALA A 48 3.80 10.12 -9.89
N ALA A 49 3.84 8.92 -10.48
CA ALA A 49 3.88 8.75 -11.92
C ALA A 49 2.61 9.27 -12.63
N GLU A 50 1.46 9.22 -11.95
CA GLU A 50 0.18 9.78 -12.41
C GLU A 50 0.02 11.29 -12.16
N GLY A 51 1.09 11.96 -11.72
CA GLY A 51 1.14 13.40 -11.49
C GLY A 51 0.36 13.86 -10.26
N VAL A 52 0.06 12.97 -9.31
CA VAL A 52 -0.63 13.35 -8.06
C VAL A 52 0.30 14.22 -7.21
N PRO A 53 -0.17 15.39 -6.73
CA PRO A 53 0.63 16.23 -5.84
C PRO A 53 1.09 15.49 -4.58
N GLY A 54 2.31 15.78 -4.14
CA GLY A 54 2.93 15.09 -3.00
C GLY A 54 2.06 15.08 -1.74
N HIS A 55 1.56 16.25 -1.31
CA HIS A 55 0.70 16.34 -0.12
C HIS A 55 -0.59 15.51 -0.25
N VAL A 56 -1.23 15.48 -1.43
CA VAL A 56 -2.41 14.63 -1.69
C VAL A 56 -2.04 13.14 -1.61
N ALA A 57 -0.91 12.73 -2.22
CA ALA A 57 -0.45 11.34 -2.17
C ALA A 57 -0.09 10.88 -0.76
N GLU A 58 0.54 11.74 0.06
CA GLU A 58 0.79 11.47 1.48
C GLU A 58 -0.51 11.34 2.28
N ARG A 59 -1.51 12.18 1.99
CA ARG A 59 -2.84 12.09 2.60
C ARG A 59 -3.60 10.82 2.20
N CYS A 60 -3.47 10.35 0.95
CA CYS A 60 -3.99 9.04 0.53
C CYS A 60 -3.45 7.89 1.40
N LEU A 61 -2.21 8.02 1.86
CA LEU A 61 -1.56 7.06 2.76
C LEU A 61 -1.90 7.29 4.24
N ASN A 62 -2.77 8.25 4.57
CA ASN A 62 -3.08 8.72 5.93
C ASN A 62 -1.83 9.23 6.68
N HIS A 63 -0.83 9.72 5.96
CA HIS A 63 0.30 10.38 6.60
C HIS A 63 -0.11 11.78 7.05
N LYS A 64 0.46 12.21 8.19
CA LYS A 64 0.36 13.59 8.64
C LYS A 64 1.34 14.46 7.85
N LEU A 65 0.89 15.63 7.42
CA LEU A 65 1.81 16.66 6.91
C LEU A 65 2.79 17.04 8.02
N LYS A 66 4.06 17.19 7.66
CA LYS A 66 5.15 17.42 8.62
C LYS A 66 5.34 18.92 8.87
N GLY A 67 5.85 19.25 10.06
CA GLY A 67 6.25 20.61 10.39
C GLY A 67 5.09 21.60 10.40
N VAL A 68 5.41 22.85 10.01
CA VAL A 68 4.50 23.98 10.06
C VAL A 68 3.32 23.83 9.10
N GLU A 69 3.52 23.14 7.97
CA GLU A 69 2.46 22.87 7.00
C GLU A 69 1.28 22.12 7.63
N GLY A 70 1.53 21.12 8.49
CA GLY A 70 0.47 20.38 9.19
C GLY A 70 -0.30 21.19 10.25
N ILE A 71 0.21 22.37 10.63
CA ILE A 71 -0.48 23.31 11.53
C ILE A 71 -1.56 24.06 10.75
N TYR A 72 -1.23 24.55 9.56
CA TYR A 72 -2.12 25.39 8.75
C TYR A 72 -2.98 24.59 7.77
N ASP A 73 -2.42 23.55 7.15
CA ASP A 73 -3.12 22.72 6.20
C ASP A 73 -3.92 21.62 6.90
N ARG A 74 -5.15 21.99 7.25
CA ARG A 74 -6.14 21.12 7.88
C ARG A 74 -7.10 20.48 6.88
N TYR A 75 -7.01 20.84 5.59
CA TYR A 75 -7.87 20.29 4.56
C TYR A 75 -7.53 18.80 4.35
N ASP A 76 -8.55 17.97 4.19
CA ASP A 76 -8.39 16.53 4.06
C ASP A 76 -8.14 16.07 2.62
N TYR A 77 -8.36 16.98 1.67
CA TYR A 77 -8.26 16.76 0.24
C TYR A 77 -9.10 15.57 -0.23
N PHE A 78 -10.31 15.39 0.30
CA PHE A 78 -11.12 14.21 0.01
C PHE A 78 -11.34 14.00 -1.50
N GLU A 79 -11.74 15.04 -2.24
CA GLU A 79 -12.00 14.93 -3.68
C GLU A 79 -10.72 14.66 -4.47
N GLU A 80 -9.61 15.30 -4.12
CA GLU A 80 -8.32 15.08 -4.77
C GLU A 80 -7.78 13.68 -4.46
N ARG A 81 -7.98 13.18 -3.25
CA ARG A 81 -7.62 11.80 -2.87
C ARG A 81 -8.45 10.78 -3.64
N LYS A 82 -9.75 11.03 -3.80
CA LYS A 82 -10.63 10.18 -4.61
C LYS A 82 -10.14 10.10 -6.05
N LEU A 83 -9.82 11.25 -6.65
CA LEU A 83 -9.25 11.31 -8.00
C LEU A 83 -7.87 10.62 -8.08
N ALA A 84 -7.00 10.81 -7.08
CA ALA A 84 -5.70 10.15 -7.01
C ALA A 84 -5.83 8.62 -6.94
N HIS A 85 -6.76 8.11 -6.13
CA HIS A 85 -7.04 6.67 -6.07
C HIS A 85 -7.58 6.14 -7.39
N GLN A 86 -8.48 6.87 -8.05
CA GLN A 86 -9.02 6.46 -9.35
C GLN A 86 -7.92 6.38 -10.41
N LYS A 87 -7.04 7.39 -10.52
CA LYS A 87 -5.90 7.34 -11.47
C LYS A 87 -5.02 6.11 -11.29
N VAL A 88 -4.70 5.76 -10.04
CA VAL A 88 -3.90 4.55 -9.77
C VAL A 88 -4.70 3.29 -10.10
N ALA A 89 -6.00 3.26 -9.82
CA ALA A 89 -6.88 2.15 -10.17
C ALA A 89 -6.93 1.92 -11.70
N ASP A 90 -7.15 2.99 -12.47
CA ASP A 90 -7.18 2.95 -13.94
C ASP A 90 -5.85 2.45 -14.51
N ARG A 91 -4.73 2.83 -13.88
CA ARG A 91 -3.38 2.38 -14.29
C ARG A 91 -3.18 0.87 -14.07
N ILE A 92 -3.70 0.32 -12.97
CA ILE A 92 -3.50 -1.10 -12.63
C ILE A 92 -4.54 -2.02 -13.27
N GLU A 93 -5.72 -1.52 -13.59
CA GLU A 93 -6.85 -2.30 -14.13
C GLU A 93 -6.44 -3.17 -15.35
N PRO A 94 -5.72 -2.65 -16.38
CA PRO A 94 -5.28 -3.46 -17.50
C PRO A 94 -4.35 -4.63 -17.12
N VAL A 95 -3.64 -4.52 -15.99
CA VAL A 95 -2.70 -5.55 -15.50
C VAL A 95 -3.45 -6.70 -14.82
N ILE A 96 -4.59 -6.41 -14.17
CA ILE A 96 -5.28 -7.36 -13.30
C ILE A 96 -6.22 -8.27 -14.10
N ARG A 97 -6.56 -7.93 -15.36
CA ARG A 97 -7.47 -8.70 -16.24
C ARG A 97 -8.78 -9.09 -15.54
N LEU A 98 -9.38 -8.13 -14.84
CA LEU A 98 -10.77 -8.24 -14.35
C LEU A 98 -11.75 -7.95 -15.48
#